data_AF-A0A9R0RID2-F1
#
_entry.id   AF-A0A9R0RID2-F1
#
_cell.length_a   1.000
_cell.length_b   1.000
_cell.length_c   1.000
_cell.angle_alpha   90.00
_cell.angle_beta   90.00
_cell.angle_gamma   90.00
#
_symmetry.space_group_name_H-M   'P 1'
#
loop_
_entity.id
_entity.type
_entity.pdbx_description
1 polymer ?
#
loop_
_entity_poly.entity_id
_entity_poly.type
_entity_poly.pdbx_seq_one_letter_code
_entity_poly.pdbx_strand_id
1 'polypeptide(L)'
;MGSTIAGEIGIFGYKPSVLMDMLAGKRAEVGTKVGAYMRSFSGDCSPSDLETGLQLVYQLFTTKVEPREEEVKIVMQMAEEAIYAQERDPYTAFANRSREINYGNSYFFKPIRISDLKKVNPIRACEYFNSCFKDPSAFTVVVVGNIDPDISIPLILEYLGGIPKVQDTVQPLSREDLKGLPFKFPETIIREVVRSPMVEAQCFVQLGFPVVLKSTMMTEDIHYVGFLSKLLETKIMQVLRFKYGQVYSVNVGVFLGGNKPSRSGDVRGDISVNFSCDPDMSSRLENYYWLDRILRSYQSRIYSGDVGSTFMVQDEGRVKVREALTPQAMQMALRRVISFPCKKQYTVVILMPKSSRWNSLISVVSWSSGGFSRDAKILAGMAGALVLAASLWRYSRGALRS
;
A
#
# COMPACT_ATOMS: atom_id res chain seq x y z
N MET A 1 -0.24 15.33 9.14
CA MET A 1 -0.49 16.58 8.39
C MET A 1 0.73 17.51 8.34
N GLY A 2 1.68 17.47 9.28
CA GLY A 2 2.89 18.34 9.23
C GLY A 2 3.63 18.29 7.90
N SER A 3 4.06 17.10 7.45
CA SER A 3 4.74 16.95 6.15
C SER A 3 3.88 17.35 4.95
N THR A 4 2.56 17.08 4.98
CA THR A 4 1.63 17.47 3.91
C THR A 4 1.54 18.98 3.80
N ILE A 5 1.32 19.67 4.92
CA ILE A 5 1.17 21.13 4.94
C ILE A 5 2.50 21.80 4.59
N ALA A 6 3.61 21.33 5.17
CA ALA A 6 4.92 21.88 4.89
C ALA A 6 5.35 21.65 3.43
N GLY A 7 5.02 20.49 2.85
CA GLY A 7 5.25 20.16 1.45
C GLY A 7 4.64 21.19 0.51
N GLU A 8 3.37 21.52 0.72
CA GLU A 8 2.64 22.47 -0.13
C GLU A 8 3.02 23.94 0.10
N ILE A 9 3.39 24.30 1.34
CA ILE A 9 3.91 25.66 1.64
C ILE A 9 5.28 25.87 1.00
N GLY A 10 6.14 24.85 1.05
CA GLY A 10 7.50 24.89 0.53
C GLY A 10 8.54 24.57 1.59
N ILE A 11 8.94 23.30 1.67
CA ILE A 11 9.97 22.82 2.61
C ILE A 11 11.37 23.37 2.34
N PHE A 12 11.59 23.93 1.14
CA PHE A 12 12.86 24.53 0.70
C PHE A 12 12.76 26.06 0.56
N GLY A 13 11.71 26.67 1.12
CA GLY A 13 11.49 28.12 1.11
C GLY A 13 10.67 28.62 -0.09
N TYR A 14 10.40 27.75 -1.05
CA TYR A 14 9.62 28.06 -2.26
C TYR A 14 8.42 27.12 -2.38
N LYS A 15 7.29 27.67 -2.84
CA LYS A 15 6.11 26.86 -3.21
C LYS A 15 6.51 25.78 -4.23
N PRO A 16 5.91 24.59 -4.20
CA PRO A 16 6.27 23.50 -5.13
C PRO A 16 6.28 23.90 -6.60
N SER A 17 5.30 24.69 -7.06
CA SER A 17 5.25 25.16 -8.45
C SER A 17 6.43 26.06 -8.82
N VAL A 18 6.78 27.02 -7.94
CA VAL A 18 7.92 27.93 -8.14
C VAL A 18 9.23 27.16 -8.09
N LEU A 19 9.36 26.22 -7.16
CA LEU A 19 10.55 25.37 -7.06
C LEU A 19 10.72 24.51 -8.32
N MET A 20 9.63 23.96 -8.85
CA MET A 20 9.64 23.19 -10.10
C MET A 20 10.13 24.04 -11.27
N ASP A 21 9.68 25.29 -11.37
CA ASP A 21 10.14 26.23 -12.40
C ASP A 21 11.63 26.61 -12.21
N MET A 22 12.08 26.81 -10.97
CA MET A 22 13.49 27.10 -10.66
C MET A 22 14.43 25.93 -10.97
N LEU A 23 13.94 24.70 -10.82
CA LEU A 23 14.67 23.47 -11.14
C LEU A 23 14.50 23.04 -12.60
N ALA A 24 13.76 23.79 -13.42
CA ALA A 24 13.56 23.47 -14.83
C ALA A 24 14.90 23.36 -15.56
N GLY A 25 15.11 22.23 -16.25
CA GLY A 25 16.36 21.93 -16.95
C GLY A 25 17.47 21.34 -16.06
N LYS A 26 17.27 21.29 -14.74
CA LYS A 26 18.16 20.60 -13.80
C LYS A 26 17.60 19.23 -13.43
N ARG A 27 18.48 18.26 -13.23
CA ARG A 27 18.13 16.95 -12.69
C ARG A 27 18.57 16.88 -11.25
N ALA A 28 17.76 17.45 -10.36
CA ALA A 28 17.93 17.35 -8.92
C ALA A 28 16.57 17.38 -8.24
N GLU A 29 16.31 16.40 -7.38
CA GLU A 29 15.12 16.33 -6.54
C GLU A 29 15.52 15.92 -5.13
N VAL A 30 14.89 16.51 -4.12
CA VAL A 30 15.02 16.08 -2.72
C VAL A 30 13.62 16.01 -2.12
N GLY A 31 13.29 14.87 -1.53
CA GLY A 31 12.05 14.63 -0.81
C GLY A 31 12.31 14.35 0.66
N THR A 32 11.30 14.58 1.50
CA THR A 32 11.35 14.27 2.93
C THR A 32 10.31 13.23 3.31
N LYS A 33 10.61 12.46 4.36
CA LYS A 33 9.69 11.48 4.94
C LYS A 33 9.80 11.50 6.45
N VAL A 34 8.67 11.69 7.12
CA VAL A 34 8.53 11.58 8.57
C VAL A 34 7.71 10.34 8.88
N GLY A 35 8.37 9.31 9.40
CA GLY A 35 7.75 8.06 9.84
C GLY A 35 7.54 8.01 11.35
N ALA A 36 7.08 6.87 11.85
CA ALA A 36 6.79 6.68 13.29
C ALA A 36 8.05 6.81 14.18
N TYR A 37 9.20 6.33 13.70
CA TYR A 37 10.44 6.27 14.46
C TYR A 37 11.65 6.83 13.71
N MET A 38 11.47 7.22 12.46
CA MET A 38 12.57 7.66 11.60
C MET A 38 12.09 8.84 10.76
N ARG A 39 12.97 9.83 10.66
CA ARG A 39 12.88 10.94 9.73
C ARG A 39 14.01 10.78 8.72
N SER A 40 13.72 11.00 7.46
CA SER A 40 14.70 10.88 6.39
C SER A 40 14.44 11.94 5.34
N PHE A 41 15.49 12.32 4.63
CA PHE A 41 15.37 12.91 3.31
C PHE A 41 16.10 12.01 2.33
N SER A 42 15.68 12.04 1.08
CA SER A 42 16.27 11.26 0.00
C SER A 42 16.08 12.03 -1.29
N GLY A 43 17.06 11.95 -2.17
CA GLY A 43 17.02 12.65 -3.45
C GLY A 43 17.94 11.99 -4.45
N ASP A 44 17.73 12.33 -5.71
CA ASP A 44 18.58 11.95 -6.82
C ASP A 44 18.98 13.21 -7.61
N CYS A 45 20.17 13.17 -8.18
CA CYS A 45 20.65 14.24 -9.04
C CYS A 45 21.60 13.71 -10.12
N SER A 46 21.76 14.49 -11.19
CA SER A 46 22.84 14.28 -12.14
C SER A 46 24.19 14.69 -11.53
N PRO A 47 25.33 14.12 -11.96
CA PRO A 47 26.64 14.56 -11.48
C PRO A 47 26.89 16.07 -11.69
N SER A 48 26.36 16.65 -12.77
CA SER A 48 26.45 18.08 -13.05
C SER A 48 25.57 18.95 -12.16
N ASP A 49 24.49 18.40 -11.59
CA ASP A 49 23.54 19.12 -10.73
C ASP A 49 23.72 18.79 -9.23
N LEU A 50 24.81 18.13 -8.85
CA LEU A 50 25.10 17.75 -7.46
C LEU A 50 25.03 18.95 -6.51
N GLU A 51 25.60 20.07 -6.92
CA GLU A 51 25.53 21.33 -6.17
C GLU A 51 24.08 21.75 -5.90
N THR A 52 23.20 21.65 -6.90
CA THR A 52 21.77 21.99 -6.73
C THR A 52 21.09 21.04 -5.76
N GLY A 53 21.39 19.73 -5.81
CA GLY A 53 20.89 18.76 -4.84
C GLY A 53 21.33 19.08 -3.41
N LEU A 54 22.60 19.46 -3.23
CA LEU A 54 23.14 19.86 -1.93
C LEU A 54 22.54 21.19 -1.42
N GLN A 55 22.28 22.15 -2.30
CA GLN A 55 21.56 23.38 -1.97
C GLN A 55 20.15 23.10 -1.44
N LEU A 56 19.42 22.16 -2.03
CA LEU A 56 18.10 21.75 -1.52
C LEU A 56 18.21 21.15 -0.11
N VAL A 57 19.21 20.29 0.13
CA VAL A 57 19.44 19.74 1.47
C VAL A 57 19.81 20.84 2.46
N TYR A 58 20.67 21.79 2.09
CA TYR A 58 20.98 22.95 2.94
C TYR A 58 19.70 23.72 3.30
N GLN A 59 18.88 24.05 2.29
CA GLN A 59 17.62 24.76 2.49
C GLN A 59 16.65 24.00 3.41
N LEU A 60 16.63 22.67 3.38
CA LEU A 60 15.80 21.87 4.28
C LEU A 60 16.12 22.12 5.77
N PHE A 61 17.39 22.37 6.11
CA PHE A 61 17.83 22.62 7.48
C PHE A 61 17.77 24.11 7.88
N THR A 62 17.90 25.01 6.91
CA THR A 62 17.93 26.47 7.17
C THR A 62 16.59 27.16 6.96
N THR A 63 15.67 26.56 6.21
CA THR A 63 14.34 27.10 5.98
C THR A 63 13.43 26.81 7.17
N LYS A 64 12.77 27.87 7.67
CA LYS A 64 11.66 27.73 8.60
C LYS A 64 10.35 27.78 7.82
N VAL A 65 9.61 26.68 7.79
CA VAL A 65 8.27 26.64 7.18
C VAL A 65 7.30 27.38 8.08
N GLU A 66 6.73 28.47 7.58
CA GLU A 66 5.74 29.26 8.31
C GLU A 66 4.41 29.30 7.55
N PRO A 67 3.28 28.98 8.21
CA PRO A 67 1.98 28.99 7.55
C PRO A 67 1.53 30.41 7.26
N ARG A 68 1.37 30.75 5.98
CA ARG A 68 0.62 31.94 5.55
C ARG A 68 -0.85 31.59 5.37
N GLU A 69 -1.73 32.50 5.76
CA GLU A 69 -3.19 32.24 5.81
C GLU A 69 -3.76 31.76 4.47
N GLU A 70 -3.37 32.40 3.36
CA GLU A 70 -3.81 32.03 2.02
C GLU A 70 -3.35 30.63 1.60
N GLU A 71 -2.09 30.28 1.90
CA GLU A 71 -1.52 28.98 1.55
C GLU A 71 -2.18 27.87 2.36
N VAL A 72 -2.33 28.08 3.66
CA VAL A 72 -3.00 27.15 4.54
C VAL A 72 -4.43 26.88 4.06
N LYS A 73 -5.17 27.92 3.66
CA LYS A 73 -6.53 27.76 3.17
C LYS A 73 -6.58 26.85 1.93
N ILE A 74 -5.70 27.08 0.96
CA ILE A 74 -5.59 26.26 -0.25
C ILE A 74 -5.25 24.81 0.09
N VAL A 75 -4.24 24.61 0.93
CA VAL A 75 -3.77 23.27 1.33
C VAL A 75 -4.85 22.49 2.08
N MET A 76 -5.58 23.15 2.97
CA MET A 76 -6.66 22.54 3.72
C MET A 76 -7.85 22.19 2.81
N GLN A 77 -8.15 23.03 1.82
CA GLN A 77 -9.16 22.73 0.80
C GLN A 77 -8.76 21.54 -0.07
N MET A 78 -7.51 21.50 -0.56
CA MET A 78 -6.98 20.37 -1.33
C MET A 78 -7.02 19.08 -0.51
N ALA A 79 -6.65 19.13 0.77
CA ALA A 79 -6.74 17.99 1.67
C ALA A 79 -8.19 17.51 1.88
N GLU A 80 -9.15 18.44 2.01
CA GLU A 80 -10.58 18.12 2.11
C GLU A 80 -11.09 17.43 0.84
N GLU A 81 -10.80 17.99 -0.33
CA GLU A 81 -11.18 17.42 -1.63
C GLU A 81 -10.56 16.03 -1.84
N ALA A 82 -9.28 15.85 -1.45
CA ALA A 82 -8.60 14.56 -1.52
C ALA A 82 -9.27 13.51 -0.60
N ILE A 83 -9.71 13.90 0.60
CA ILE A 83 -10.44 12.99 1.50
C ILE A 83 -11.79 12.62 0.89
N TYR A 84 -12.56 13.57 0.34
CA TYR A 84 -13.83 13.24 -0.33
C TYR A 84 -13.63 12.34 -1.55
N ALA A 85 -12.56 12.54 -2.32
CA ALA A 85 -12.22 11.66 -3.44
C ALA A 85 -11.91 10.24 -2.95
N GLN A 86 -11.12 10.11 -1.89
CA GLN A 86 -10.80 8.84 -1.24
C GLN A 86 -12.03 8.13 -0.67
N GLU A 87 -12.97 8.87 -0.07
CA GLU A 87 -14.22 8.31 0.47
C GLU A 87 -15.16 7.79 -0.63
N ARG A 88 -15.09 8.36 -1.84
CA ARG A 88 -15.85 7.90 -3.01
C ARG A 88 -15.19 6.73 -3.73
N ASP A 89 -13.88 6.54 -3.56
CA ASP A 89 -13.12 5.49 -4.23
C ASP A 89 -13.34 4.11 -3.55
N PRO A 90 -13.94 3.13 -4.26
CA PRO A 90 -14.16 1.79 -3.71
C PRO A 90 -12.87 1.08 -3.28
N TYR A 91 -11.75 1.33 -3.96
CA TYR A 91 -10.46 0.70 -3.63
C TYR A 91 -9.87 1.28 -2.34
N THR A 92 -10.00 2.59 -2.13
CA THR A 92 -9.60 3.23 -0.87
C THR A 92 -10.45 2.75 0.30
N ALA A 93 -11.78 2.66 0.13
CA ALA A 93 -12.66 2.11 1.16
C ALA A 93 -12.28 0.66 1.54
N PHE A 94 -11.99 -0.18 0.54
CA PHE A 94 -11.48 -1.54 0.74
C PHE A 94 -10.14 -1.57 1.47
N ALA A 95 -9.16 -0.78 1.01
CA ALA A 95 -7.82 -0.75 1.60
C ALA A 95 -7.87 -0.29 3.07
N ASN A 96 -8.71 0.68 3.39
CA ASN A 96 -8.94 1.15 4.75
C ASN A 96 -9.56 0.07 5.62
N ARG A 97 -10.56 -0.66 5.11
CA ARG A 97 -11.19 -1.75 5.84
C ARG A 97 -10.23 -2.92 6.08
N SER A 98 -9.43 -3.28 5.08
CA SER A 98 -8.38 -4.28 5.21
C SER A 98 -7.34 -3.90 6.26
N ARG A 99 -6.89 -2.65 6.25
CA ARG A 99 -5.97 -2.10 7.25
C ARG A 99 -6.56 -2.14 8.67
N GLU A 100 -7.84 -1.79 8.83
CA GLU A 100 -8.54 -1.88 10.12
C GLU A 100 -8.61 -3.32 10.65
N ILE A 101 -8.87 -4.29 9.78
CA ILE A 101 -8.88 -5.72 10.16
C ILE A 101 -7.48 -6.20 10.54
N ASN A 102 -6.46 -5.82 9.78
CA ASN A 102 -5.09 -6.31 9.97
C ASN A 102 -4.38 -5.67 11.17
N TYR A 103 -4.61 -4.39 11.45
CA TYR A 103 -3.87 -3.65 12.48
C TYR A 103 -4.74 -3.19 13.65
N GLY A 104 -6.04 -3.46 13.60
CA GLY A 104 -7.00 -3.07 14.62
C GLY A 104 -7.17 -1.55 14.72
N ASN A 105 -7.52 -1.09 15.91
CA ASN A 105 -7.83 0.31 16.19
C ASN A 105 -6.59 1.21 16.39
N SER A 106 -5.45 0.85 15.79
CA SER A 106 -4.20 1.59 15.94
C SER A 106 -4.32 3.02 15.42
N TYR A 107 -3.99 4.03 16.23
CA TYR A 107 -4.07 5.44 15.81
C TYR A 107 -3.22 5.73 14.56
N PHE A 108 -2.14 4.98 14.34
CA PHE A 108 -1.21 5.18 13.24
C PHE A 108 -1.76 4.67 11.90
N PHE A 109 -2.59 3.62 11.94
CA PHE A 109 -3.13 2.98 10.73
C PHE A 109 -4.55 3.44 10.39
N LYS A 110 -5.13 4.36 11.17
CA LYS A 110 -6.45 4.90 10.87
C LYS A 110 -6.41 5.81 9.63
N PRO A 111 -7.40 5.71 8.74
CA PRO A 111 -7.57 6.69 7.69
C PRO A 111 -7.92 8.06 8.30
N ILE A 112 -7.43 9.13 7.66
CA ILE A 112 -7.80 10.50 8.02
C ILE A 112 -9.21 10.75 7.52
N ARG A 113 -10.08 11.29 8.39
CA ARG A 113 -11.44 11.71 8.02
C ARG A 113 -11.57 13.23 8.02
N ILE A 114 -12.64 13.74 7.41
CA ILE A 114 -13.00 15.17 7.46
C ILE A 114 -13.11 15.68 8.91
N SER A 115 -13.62 14.85 9.82
CA SER A 115 -13.70 15.20 11.25
C SER A 115 -12.33 15.39 11.90
N ASP A 116 -11.29 14.73 11.38
CA ASP A 116 -9.93 14.86 11.87
C ASP A 116 -9.25 16.08 11.23
N LEU A 117 -9.50 16.32 9.94
CA LEU A 117 -9.02 17.49 9.21
C LEU A 117 -9.43 18.80 9.90
N LYS A 118 -10.69 18.89 10.36
CA LYS A 118 -11.22 20.05 11.10
C LYS A 118 -10.50 20.34 12.43
N LYS A 119 -9.77 19.37 12.99
CA LYS A 119 -9.02 19.51 14.24
C LYS A 119 -7.56 19.91 14.02
N VAL A 120 -7.11 19.98 12.77
CA VAL A 120 -5.72 20.28 12.44
C VAL A 120 -5.43 21.74 12.76
N ASN A 121 -4.36 21.97 13.51
CA ASN A 121 -3.77 23.29 13.70
C ASN A 121 -2.55 23.42 12.76
N PRO A 122 -2.63 24.25 11.70
CA PRO A 122 -1.56 24.39 10.70
C PRO A 122 -0.25 24.93 11.27
N ILE A 123 -0.32 25.83 12.27
CA ILE A 123 0.86 26.37 12.97
C ILE A 123 1.61 25.24 13.67
N ARG A 124 0.90 24.47 14.52
CA ARG A 124 1.51 23.31 15.20
C ARG A 124 2.02 22.25 14.23
N ALA A 125 1.35 22.09 13.08
CA ALA A 125 1.78 21.15 12.06
C ALA A 125 3.12 21.57 11.42
N CYS A 126 3.29 22.86 11.11
CA CYS A 126 4.55 23.41 10.59
C CYS A 126 5.65 23.42 11.66
N GLU A 127 5.33 23.80 12.90
CA GLU A 127 6.27 23.72 14.03
C GLU A 127 6.80 22.29 14.23
N TYR A 128 5.91 21.30 14.20
CA TYR A 128 6.29 19.89 14.28
C TYR A 128 7.20 19.49 13.11
N PHE A 129 6.89 19.89 11.87
CA PHE A 129 7.74 19.62 10.72
C PHE A 129 9.13 20.27 10.87
N ASN A 130 9.20 21.55 11.21
CA ASN A 130 10.46 22.27 11.43
C ASN A 130 11.29 21.60 12.54
N SER A 131 10.64 21.14 13.62
CA SER A 131 11.33 20.40 14.69
C SER A 131 11.94 19.07 14.21
N CYS A 132 11.37 18.47 13.14
CA CYS A 132 11.91 17.26 12.54
C CYS A 132 13.24 17.53 11.81
N PHE A 133 13.47 18.70 11.22
CA PHE A 133 14.68 18.98 10.44
C PHE A 133 15.53 20.10 11.05
N LYS A 134 15.39 20.35 12.36
CA LYS A 134 16.14 21.39 13.08
C LYS A 134 17.62 21.05 13.30
N ASP A 135 17.90 19.80 13.67
CA ASP A 135 19.23 19.38 14.15
C ASP A 135 19.92 18.45 13.13
N PRO A 136 20.92 18.92 12.37
CA PRO A 136 21.63 18.12 11.38
C PRO A 136 22.49 17.02 12.01
N SER A 137 22.93 17.17 13.27
CA SER A 137 23.78 16.18 13.95
C SER A 137 23.07 14.85 14.22
N ALA A 138 21.74 14.86 14.18
CA ALA A 138 20.90 13.67 14.33
C ALA A 138 20.71 12.88 13.02
N PHE A 139 21.35 13.29 11.92
CA PHE A 139 21.25 12.63 10.62
C PHE A 139 22.60 12.03 10.20
N THR A 140 22.52 10.93 9.45
CA THR A 140 23.66 10.37 8.72
C THR A 140 23.35 10.48 7.24
N VAL A 141 24.18 11.21 6.50
CA VAL A 141 24.02 11.42 5.07
C VAL A 141 24.93 10.43 4.34
N VAL A 142 24.36 9.71 3.38
CA VAL A 142 25.08 8.77 2.52
C VAL A 142 24.90 9.23 1.09
N VAL A 143 26.02 9.56 0.43
CA VAL A 143 26.04 9.96 -0.98
C VAL A 143 26.63 8.81 -1.78
N VAL A 144 25.91 8.34 -2.79
CA VAL A 144 26.32 7.19 -3.63
C VAL A 144 26.09 7.55 -5.09
N GLY A 145 27.08 7.28 -5.94
CA GLY A 145 26.99 7.52 -7.38
C GLY A 145 28.36 7.61 -8.03
N ASN A 146 28.39 8.16 -9.25
CA ASN A 146 29.64 8.55 -9.90
C ASN A 146 30.11 9.88 -9.30
N ILE A 147 30.94 9.81 -8.26
CA ILE A 147 31.36 10.95 -7.45
C ILE A 147 32.86 11.17 -7.69
N ASP A 148 33.22 12.39 -8.10
CA ASP A 148 34.59 12.87 -8.10
C ASP A 148 34.89 13.52 -6.74
N PRO A 149 35.77 12.96 -5.89
CA PRO A 149 36.11 13.54 -4.59
C PRO A 149 36.64 14.97 -4.66
N ASP A 150 37.41 15.32 -5.70
CA ASP A 150 38.04 16.63 -5.83
C ASP A 150 37.01 17.75 -6.05
N ILE A 151 35.86 17.41 -6.66
CA ILE A 151 34.74 18.33 -6.89
C ILE A 151 33.70 18.25 -5.75
N SER A 152 33.38 17.03 -5.33
CA SER A 152 32.27 16.76 -4.40
C SER A 152 32.58 17.14 -2.95
N ILE A 153 33.81 16.93 -2.47
CA ILE A 153 34.19 17.26 -1.08
C ILE A 153 34.04 18.76 -0.80
N PRO A 154 34.54 19.69 -1.64
CA PRO A 154 34.30 21.13 -1.46
C PRO A 154 32.81 21.48 -1.36
N LEU A 155 31.97 20.97 -2.26
CA LEU A 155 30.52 21.21 -2.24
C LEU A 155 29.86 20.65 -0.99
N ILE A 156 30.27 19.47 -0.53
CA ILE A 156 29.76 18.86 0.70
C ILE A 156 30.14 19.72 1.92
N LEU A 157 31.38 20.20 1.99
CA LEU A 157 31.82 21.09 3.07
C LEU A 157 31.07 22.42 3.05
N GLU A 158 30.80 22.97 1.86
CA GLU A 158 30.05 24.21 1.70
C GLU A 158 28.59 24.07 2.13
N TYR A 159 27.88 23.07 1.61
CA TYR A 159 26.43 22.96 1.80
C TYR A 159 26.01 22.07 2.98
N LEU A 160 26.74 21.01 3.31
CA LEU A 160 26.42 20.22 4.51
C LEU A 160 27.24 20.69 5.72
N GLY A 161 28.51 21.03 5.51
CA GLY A 161 29.36 21.61 6.54
C GLY A 161 28.98 23.05 6.91
N GLY A 162 28.34 23.79 5.99
CA GLY A 162 27.84 25.15 6.24
C GLY A 162 26.53 25.23 7.02
N ILE A 163 25.85 24.10 7.30
CA ILE A 163 24.59 24.11 8.06
C ILE A 163 24.87 24.61 9.49
N PRO A 164 24.18 25.66 9.97
CA PRO A 164 24.41 26.20 11.30
C PRO A 164 24.26 25.14 12.39
N LYS A 165 25.26 25.07 13.29
CA LYS A 165 25.20 24.18 14.45
C LYS A 165 24.14 24.68 15.43
N VAL A 166 23.25 23.78 15.86
CA VAL A 166 22.27 24.07 16.90
C VAL A 166 22.94 23.98 18.28
N GLN A 167 22.70 24.96 19.15
CA GLN A 167 23.22 24.96 20.53
C GLN A 167 22.51 23.93 21.41
N ASP A 168 21.19 23.80 21.26
CA ASP A 168 20.36 22.78 21.92
C ASP A 168 20.21 21.55 21.01
N THR A 169 21.15 20.61 21.10
CA THR A 169 21.08 19.35 20.37
C THR A 169 19.91 18.51 20.85
N VAL A 170 19.15 17.93 19.94
CA VAL A 170 18.10 16.97 20.30
C VAL A 170 18.80 15.70 20.77
N GLN A 171 18.77 15.42 22.08
CA GLN A 171 19.25 14.12 22.56
C GLN A 171 18.37 13.02 21.94
N PRO A 172 18.94 12.09 21.16
CA PRO A 172 18.16 11.01 20.59
C PRO A 172 17.59 10.18 21.75
N LEU A 173 16.27 9.97 21.73
CA LEU A 173 15.61 9.08 22.68
C LEU A 173 16.29 7.69 22.63
N SER A 174 16.53 7.11 23.79
CA SER A 174 17.03 5.75 23.86
C SER A 174 16.04 4.80 23.20
N ARG A 175 16.53 3.80 22.47
CA ARG A 175 15.68 2.84 21.74
C ARG A 175 14.79 2.04 22.70
N GLU A 176 15.26 1.87 23.93
CA GLU A 176 14.59 1.21 25.04
C GLU A 176 13.35 2.00 25.46
N ASP A 177 13.43 3.33 25.48
CA ASP A 177 12.37 4.25 25.92
C ASP A 177 11.28 4.45 24.85
N LEU A 178 11.54 4.04 23.60
CA LEU A 178 10.56 4.15 22.53
C LEU A 178 9.37 3.21 22.75
N LYS A 179 8.17 3.80 22.75
CA LYS A 179 6.91 3.06 22.79
C LYS A 179 6.58 2.49 21.41
N GLY A 180 6.32 1.18 21.36
CA GLY A 180 5.84 0.48 20.17
C GLY A 180 4.49 0.99 19.67
N LEU A 181 4.26 0.97 18.36
CA LEU A 181 2.95 1.30 17.80
C LEU A 181 1.90 0.30 18.31
N PRO A 182 0.71 0.75 18.72
CA PRO A 182 -0.31 -0.12 19.26
C PRO A 182 -1.09 -0.76 18.13
N PHE A 183 -0.51 -1.77 17.46
CA PHE A 183 -1.23 -2.60 16.51
C PHE A 183 -1.12 -4.08 16.90
N LYS A 184 -2.17 -4.83 16.58
CA LYS A 184 -2.26 -6.26 16.85
C LYS A 184 -2.93 -6.93 15.67
N PHE A 185 -2.26 -7.95 15.14
CA PHE A 185 -2.85 -8.80 14.11
C PHE A 185 -3.99 -9.63 14.69
N PRO A 186 -5.01 -9.98 13.88
CA PRO A 186 -6.10 -10.83 14.33
C PRO A 186 -5.58 -12.21 14.73
N GLU A 187 -6.11 -12.73 15.84
CA GLU A 187 -5.69 -14.01 16.41
C GLU A 187 -6.34 -15.22 15.72
N THR A 188 -7.41 -14.96 14.96
CA THR A 188 -8.21 -15.95 14.25
C THR A 188 -8.30 -15.62 12.77
N ILE A 189 -8.88 -16.53 12.01
CA ILE A 189 -9.16 -16.32 10.59
C ILE A 189 -10.32 -15.34 10.45
N ILE A 190 -10.07 -14.20 9.79
CA ILE A 190 -11.12 -13.22 9.47
C ILE A 190 -11.38 -13.22 7.97
N ARG A 191 -12.65 -13.25 7.60
CA ARG A 191 -13.14 -13.17 6.23
C ARG A 191 -14.16 -12.06 6.12
N GLU A 192 -13.92 -11.13 5.22
CA GLU A 192 -14.84 -10.03 4.99
C GLU A 192 -15.02 -9.76 3.50
N VAL A 193 -16.29 -9.59 3.10
CA VAL A 193 -16.66 -9.15 1.76
C VAL A 193 -17.16 -7.71 1.85
N VAL A 194 -16.39 -6.79 1.29
CA VAL A 194 -16.73 -5.37 1.18
C VAL A 194 -17.44 -5.17 -0.16
N ARG A 195 -18.68 -4.69 -0.13
CA ARG A 195 -19.44 -4.37 -1.35
C ARG A 195 -19.49 -2.87 -1.58
N SER A 196 -19.02 -2.42 -2.74
CA SER A 196 -18.97 -0.99 -3.07
C SER A 196 -19.54 -0.72 -4.48
N PRO A 197 -20.23 0.41 -4.72
CA PRO A 197 -20.60 0.79 -6.08
C PRO A 197 -19.33 1.04 -6.91
N MET A 198 -19.32 0.53 -8.14
CA MET A 198 -18.19 0.65 -9.06
C MET A 198 -18.70 1.00 -10.45
N VAL A 199 -17.92 1.81 -11.17
CA VAL A 199 -18.18 2.11 -12.59
C VAL A 199 -17.81 0.90 -13.45
N GLU A 200 -16.62 0.35 -13.23
CA GLU A 200 -16.15 -0.88 -13.86
C GLU A 200 -16.20 -2.03 -12.86
N ALA A 201 -16.91 -3.10 -13.21
CA ALA A 201 -17.08 -4.23 -12.32
C ALA A 201 -15.79 -5.05 -12.25
N GLN A 202 -15.10 -4.97 -11.12
CA GLN A 202 -13.91 -5.77 -10.82
C GLN A 202 -13.95 -6.27 -9.38
N CYS A 203 -13.43 -7.48 -9.15
CA CYS A 203 -13.21 -8.00 -7.81
C CYS A 203 -11.73 -7.82 -7.43
N PHE A 204 -11.49 -7.36 -6.19
CA PHE A 204 -10.15 -7.23 -5.64
C PHE A 204 -10.04 -8.01 -4.35
N VAL A 205 -8.95 -8.73 -4.16
CA VAL A 205 -8.78 -9.68 -3.07
C VAL A 205 -7.45 -9.44 -2.40
N GLN A 206 -7.46 -9.34 -1.08
CA GLN A 206 -6.27 -9.26 -0.26
C GLN A 206 -6.25 -10.41 0.75
N LEU A 207 -5.19 -11.21 0.67
CA LEU A 207 -4.85 -12.21 1.68
C LEU A 207 -3.74 -11.64 2.56
N GLY A 208 -3.96 -11.45 3.85
CA GLY A 208 -2.97 -10.99 4.81
C GLY A 208 -2.46 -12.12 5.69
N PHE A 209 -1.14 -12.30 5.76
CA PHE A 209 -0.48 -13.29 6.60
C PHE A 209 0.40 -12.58 7.63
N PRO A 210 0.04 -12.59 8.92
CA PRO A 210 0.92 -12.09 9.96
C PRO A 210 2.25 -12.85 9.99
N VAL A 211 3.35 -12.11 10.13
CA VAL A 211 4.72 -12.62 10.18
C VAL A 211 5.41 -12.11 11.43
N VAL A 212 6.17 -12.99 12.07
CA VAL A 212 7.09 -12.63 13.16
C VAL A 212 8.47 -13.18 12.83
N LEU A 213 9.43 -12.28 12.59
CA LEU A 213 10.82 -12.61 12.35
C LEU A 213 11.57 -12.54 13.68
N LYS A 214 12.19 -13.66 14.07
CA LYS A 214 12.94 -13.76 15.32
C LYS A 214 14.30 -13.10 15.17
N SER A 215 14.74 -12.41 16.23
CA SER A 215 15.96 -11.60 16.17
C SER A 215 17.25 -12.34 15.79
N THR A 216 17.35 -13.65 15.99
CA THR A 216 18.60 -14.40 15.78
C THR A 216 19.07 -14.46 14.34
N MET A 217 18.18 -14.23 13.35
CA MET A 217 18.52 -14.23 11.92
C MET A 217 17.93 -13.03 11.16
N MET A 218 17.68 -11.91 11.86
CA MET A 218 16.83 -10.81 11.37
C MET A 218 17.24 -10.26 10.00
N THR A 219 18.53 -9.99 9.77
CA THR A 219 19.01 -9.43 8.49
C THR A 219 18.78 -10.40 7.33
N GLU A 220 19.12 -11.67 7.52
CA GLU A 220 18.90 -12.71 6.51
C GLU A 220 17.42 -12.95 6.28
N ASP A 221 16.62 -13.05 7.34
CA ASP A 221 15.17 -13.28 7.28
C ASP A 221 14.44 -12.13 6.56
N ILE A 222 14.86 -10.87 6.76
CA ILE A 222 14.29 -9.73 6.01
C ILE A 222 14.59 -9.88 4.51
N HIS A 223 15.82 -10.24 4.14
CA HIS A 223 16.16 -10.48 2.73
C HIS A 223 15.40 -11.67 2.16
N TYR A 224 15.32 -12.78 2.90
CA TYR A 224 14.54 -13.95 2.51
C TYR A 224 13.07 -13.61 2.30
N VAL A 225 12.45 -12.83 3.19
CA VAL A 225 11.07 -12.38 3.04
C VAL A 225 10.90 -11.56 1.74
N GLY A 226 11.83 -10.66 1.43
CA GLY A 226 11.82 -9.91 0.18
C GLY A 226 11.88 -10.82 -1.06
N PHE A 227 12.83 -11.76 -1.08
CA PHE A 227 12.99 -12.72 -2.18
C PHE A 227 11.79 -13.66 -2.30
N LEU A 228 11.29 -14.18 -1.18
CA LEU A 228 10.11 -15.05 -1.12
C LEU A 228 8.90 -14.33 -1.69
N SER A 229 8.66 -13.08 -1.31
CA SER A 229 7.53 -12.30 -1.82
C SER A 229 7.59 -12.14 -3.34
N LYS A 230 8.76 -11.86 -3.90
CA LYS A 230 8.88 -11.73 -5.35
C LYS A 230 8.76 -13.07 -6.08
N LEU A 231 9.30 -14.15 -5.52
CA LEU A 231 9.09 -15.50 -6.04
C LEU A 231 7.60 -15.90 -6.01
N LEU A 232 6.92 -15.61 -4.91
CA LEU A 232 5.48 -15.83 -4.74
C LEU A 232 4.69 -15.07 -5.81
N GLU A 233 4.96 -13.77 -5.98
CA GLU A 233 4.31 -12.94 -6.99
C GLU A 233 4.47 -13.53 -8.39
N THR A 234 5.71 -13.86 -8.80
CA THR A 234 6.00 -14.43 -10.13
C THR A 234 5.28 -15.75 -10.34
N LYS A 235 5.29 -16.65 -9.34
CA LYS A 235 4.69 -17.99 -9.49
C LYS A 235 3.17 -17.94 -9.49
N ILE A 236 2.57 -17.11 -8.63
CA ILE A 236 1.13 -16.88 -8.62
C ILE A 236 0.71 -16.25 -9.95
N MET A 237 1.46 -15.28 -10.48
CA MET A 237 1.19 -14.71 -11.80
C MET A 237 1.28 -15.76 -12.92
N GLN A 238 2.33 -16.60 -12.95
CA GLN A 238 2.47 -17.67 -13.95
C GLN A 238 1.30 -18.65 -13.94
N VAL A 239 0.86 -19.06 -12.74
CA VAL A 239 -0.19 -20.06 -12.60
C VAL A 239 -1.57 -19.42 -12.81
N LEU A 240 -1.90 -18.39 -12.06
CA LEU A 240 -3.27 -17.87 -12.03
C LEU A 240 -3.60 -17.01 -13.26
N ARG A 241 -2.63 -16.21 -13.76
CA ARG A 241 -2.82 -15.38 -14.96
C ARG A 241 -2.49 -16.15 -16.24
N PHE A 242 -1.26 -16.62 -16.40
CA PHE A 242 -0.83 -17.18 -17.70
C PHE A 242 -1.38 -18.58 -17.97
N LYS A 243 -1.37 -19.47 -16.98
CA LYS A 243 -1.87 -20.84 -17.18
C LYS A 243 -3.40 -20.93 -17.13
N TYR A 244 -4.04 -20.23 -16.19
CA TYR A 244 -5.48 -20.36 -15.97
C TYR A 244 -6.32 -19.19 -16.47
N GLY A 245 -5.74 -18.02 -16.74
CA GLY A 245 -6.50 -16.85 -17.23
C GLY A 245 -7.51 -16.29 -16.23
N GLN A 246 -7.29 -16.50 -14.92
CA GLN A 246 -8.31 -16.28 -13.88
C GLN A 246 -8.10 -15.00 -13.06
N VAL A 247 -6.94 -14.36 -13.15
CA VAL A 247 -6.63 -13.08 -12.47
C VAL A 247 -5.98 -12.12 -13.45
N TYR A 248 -6.24 -10.82 -13.29
CA TYR A 248 -5.67 -9.76 -14.12
C TYR A 248 -4.32 -9.30 -13.57
N SER A 249 -4.22 -9.00 -12.28
CA SER A 249 -2.96 -8.60 -11.64
C SER A 249 -2.73 -9.39 -10.36
N VAL A 250 -1.46 -9.52 -10.00
CA VAL A 250 -1.00 -10.12 -8.74
C VAL A 250 0.11 -9.23 -8.20
N ASN A 251 0.04 -8.90 -6.91
CA ASN A 251 1.10 -8.21 -6.19
C ASN A 251 1.30 -8.87 -4.82
N VAL A 252 2.55 -9.08 -4.43
CA VAL A 252 2.88 -9.53 -3.08
C VAL A 252 3.64 -8.43 -2.35
N GLY A 253 3.00 -7.85 -1.33
CA GLY A 253 3.55 -6.78 -0.51
C GLY A 253 4.05 -7.31 0.83
N VAL A 254 5.11 -6.69 1.37
CA VAL A 254 5.62 -6.96 2.72
C VAL A 254 5.57 -5.68 3.52
N PHE A 255 4.98 -5.75 4.71
CA PHE A 255 4.99 -4.64 5.66
C PHE A 255 5.67 -5.04 6.97
N LEU A 256 6.86 -4.47 7.22
CA LEU A 256 7.60 -4.60 8.50
C LEU A 256 7.76 -3.24 9.22
N GLY A 257 7.17 -2.17 8.68
CA GLY A 257 7.46 -0.78 9.06
C GLY A 257 6.86 -0.29 10.38
N GLY A 258 6.07 -1.12 11.07
CA GLY A 258 5.42 -0.74 12.33
C GLY A 258 6.27 -0.95 13.58
N ASN A 259 7.46 -1.54 13.46
CA ASN A 259 8.27 -1.93 14.60
C ASN A 259 9.13 -0.77 15.10
N LYS A 260 9.27 -0.68 16.43
CA LYS A 260 10.26 0.21 17.02
C LYS A 260 11.68 -0.24 16.63
N PRO A 261 12.63 0.67 16.42
CA PRO A 261 14.01 0.31 16.16
C PRO A 261 14.54 -0.59 17.29
N SER A 262 15.07 -1.75 16.94
CA SER A 262 15.64 -2.70 17.89
C SER A 262 16.80 -3.48 17.26
N ARG A 263 17.80 -3.82 18.07
CA ARG A 263 18.92 -4.71 17.66
C ARG A 263 18.64 -6.18 17.95
N SER A 264 17.81 -6.45 18.94
CA SER A 264 17.57 -7.78 19.51
C SER A 264 16.08 -8.15 19.59
N GLY A 265 15.19 -7.25 19.17
CA GLY A 265 13.75 -7.43 19.25
C GLY A 265 13.19 -8.13 18.03
N ASP A 266 12.17 -8.94 18.24
CA ASP A 266 11.41 -9.57 17.15
C ASP A 266 10.74 -8.51 16.26
N VAL A 267 10.77 -8.74 14.95
CA VAL A 267 10.13 -7.87 13.96
C VAL A 267 8.80 -8.48 13.57
N ARG A 268 7.72 -7.71 13.76
CA ARG A 268 6.36 -8.16 13.46
C ARG A 268 5.79 -7.41 12.27
N GLY A 269 5.11 -8.10 11.39
CA GLY A 269 4.59 -7.50 10.18
C GLY A 269 3.62 -8.43 9.47
N ASP A 270 3.41 -8.18 8.20
CA ASP A 270 2.58 -9.06 7.38
C ASP A 270 3.09 -9.15 5.94
N ILE A 271 2.73 -10.27 5.31
CA ILE A 271 2.80 -10.43 3.87
C ILE A 271 1.37 -10.36 3.35
N SER A 272 1.13 -9.48 2.39
CA SER A 272 -0.14 -9.37 1.69
C SER A 272 -0.02 -9.91 0.28
N VAL A 273 -0.93 -10.79 -0.12
CA VAL A 273 -1.09 -11.24 -1.50
C VAL A 273 -2.35 -10.60 -2.04
N ASN A 274 -2.17 -9.68 -2.99
CA ASN A 274 -3.23 -8.90 -3.62
C ASN A 274 -3.44 -9.39 -5.04
N PHE A 275 -4.69 -9.55 -5.46
CA PHE A 275 -5.00 -9.86 -6.85
C PHE A 275 -6.36 -9.32 -7.26
N SER A 276 -6.48 -9.04 -8.56
CA SER A 276 -7.71 -8.59 -9.19
C SER A 276 -8.26 -9.66 -10.14
N CYS A 277 -9.57 -9.83 -10.18
CA CYS A 277 -10.22 -10.81 -11.04
C CYS A 277 -11.64 -10.38 -11.45
N ASP A 278 -12.22 -11.15 -12.36
CA ASP A 278 -13.60 -10.99 -12.76
C ASP A 278 -14.57 -11.25 -11.58
N PRO A 279 -15.64 -10.44 -11.40
CA PRO A 279 -16.67 -10.68 -10.40
C PRO A 279 -17.31 -12.08 -10.47
N ASP A 280 -17.42 -12.71 -11.63
CA ASP A 280 -18.02 -14.05 -11.76
C ASP A 280 -17.16 -15.15 -11.11
N MET A 281 -15.87 -14.86 -10.90
CA MET A 281 -14.93 -15.73 -10.18
C MET A 281 -15.06 -15.63 -8.66
N SER A 282 -15.97 -14.77 -8.16
CA SER A 282 -16.25 -14.54 -6.73
C SER A 282 -16.64 -15.78 -5.94
N SER A 283 -17.45 -16.67 -6.51
CA SER A 283 -17.85 -17.93 -5.86
C SER A 283 -16.67 -18.84 -5.52
N ARG A 284 -15.57 -18.74 -6.27
CA ARG A 284 -14.31 -19.47 -5.98
C ARG A 284 -13.52 -18.82 -4.86
N LEU A 285 -13.65 -17.51 -4.66
CA LEU A 285 -12.98 -16.76 -3.58
C LEU A 285 -13.50 -17.15 -2.21
N GLU A 286 -14.80 -17.39 -2.09
CA GLU A 286 -15.44 -17.81 -0.85
C GLU A 286 -15.00 -19.22 -0.40
N ASN A 287 -14.67 -20.08 -1.37
CA ASN A 287 -14.42 -21.52 -1.17
C ASN A 287 -12.96 -21.91 -0.92
N TYR A 288 -12.11 -20.99 -0.42
CA TYR A 288 -10.68 -21.26 -0.17
C TYR A 288 -9.87 -21.61 -1.43
N TYR A 289 -10.46 -21.62 -2.64
CA TYR A 289 -9.82 -22.13 -3.85
C TYR A 289 -8.46 -21.48 -4.12
N TRP A 290 -8.36 -20.17 -3.91
CA TRP A 290 -7.13 -19.43 -4.16
C TRP A 290 -6.10 -19.61 -3.06
N LEU A 291 -6.53 -19.60 -1.80
CA LEU A 291 -5.66 -19.92 -0.67
C LEU A 291 -5.14 -21.35 -0.78
N ASP A 292 -6.01 -22.33 -1.04
CA ASP A 292 -5.65 -23.72 -1.26
C ASP A 292 -4.74 -23.88 -2.48
N ARG A 293 -4.97 -23.17 -3.59
CA ARG A 293 -4.06 -23.19 -4.74
C ARG A 293 -2.68 -22.61 -4.43
N ILE A 294 -2.62 -21.51 -3.69
CA ILE A 294 -1.35 -20.92 -3.23
C ILE A 294 -0.66 -21.88 -2.25
N LEU A 295 -1.40 -22.49 -1.33
CA LEU A 295 -0.85 -23.45 -0.36
C LEU A 295 -0.38 -24.76 -1.02
N ARG A 296 -1.12 -25.28 -2.00
CA ARG A 296 -0.77 -26.48 -2.76
C ARG A 296 0.34 -26.23 -3.76
N SER A 297 0.43 -25.02 -4.31
CA SER A 297 1.54 -24.67 -5.20
C SER A 297 2.86 -24.83 -4.44
N TYR A 298 2.92 -24.51 -3.13
CA TYR A 298 4.10 -24.75 -2.27
C TYR A 298 4.56 -26.21 -2.17
N GLN A 299 3.68 -27.17 -2.42
CA GLN A 299 3.99 -28.61 -2.40
C GLN A 299 4.27 -29.18 -3.80
N SER A 300 4.08 -28.39 -4.85
CA SER A 300 4.22 -28.82 -6.22
C SER A 300 5.66 -28.66 -6.75
N ARG A 301 6.05 -29.50 -7.71
CA ARG A 301 7.31 -29.36 -8.48
C ARG A 301 7.38 -28.05 -9.30
N ILE A 302 6.37 -27.18 -9.25
CA ILE A 302 6.34 -25.91 -9.99
C ILE A 302 7.36 -24.90 -9.42
N TYR A 303 7.80 -25.10 -8.18
CA TYR A 303 8.89 -24.34 -7.54
C TYR A 303 10.25 -25.05 -7.60
N SER A 304 10.37 -26.20 -8.28
CA SER A 304 11.68 -26.81 -8.56
C SER A 304 12.24 -26.29 -9.89
N GLY A 305 13.45 -25.73 -9.85
CA GLY A 305 14.16 -25.13 -10.98
C GLY A 305 15.23 -24.14 -10.49
N ASP A 306 16.12 -23.71 -11.38
CA ASP A 306 17.15 -22.72 -11.07
C ASP A 306 16.53 -21.33 -10.81
N VAL A 307 16.42 -20.99 -9.52
CA VAL A 307 15.91 -19.70 -9.03
C VAL A 307 16.78 -18.53 -9.53
N GLY A 308 18.04 -18.79 -9.92
CA GLY A 308 18.98 -17.79 -10.43
C GLY A 308 18.50 -17.05 -11.67
N SER A 309 17.78 -17.74 -12.57
CA SER A 309 17.26 -17.16 -13.82
C SER A 309 16.14 -16.11 -13.64
N THR A 310 15.47 -16.08 -12.48
CA THR A 310 14.30 -15.20 -12.25
C THR A 310 14.70 -13.76 -11.85
N PHE A 311 15.98 -13.50 -11.55
CA PHE A 311 16.42 -12.25 -10.90
C PHE A 311 17.60 -11.53 -11.56
N MET A 312 17.82 -11.66 -12.86
CA MET A 312 18.99 -11.11 -13.58
C MET A 312 19.13 -9.56 -13.69
N VAL A 313 18.58 -8.72 -12.79
CA VAL A 313 18.78 -7.25 -12.91
C VAL A 313 18.83 -6.51 -11.55
N GLN A 314 19.74 -6.82 -10.62
CA GLN A 314 20.09 -5.94 -9.46
C GLN A 314 21.12 -6.65 -8.54
N ASP A 315 22.36 -6.83 -8.99
CA ASP A 315 23.32 -7.77 -8.41
C ASP A 315 24.55 -7.04 -7.86
N GLU A 316 24.88 -7.30 -6.60
CA GLU A 316 26.25 -7.34 -6.04
C GLU A 316 26.18 -7.62 -4.52
N GLY A 317 25.33 -6.90 -3.77
CA GLY A 317 25.04 -7.25 -2.37
C GLY A 317 24.23 -8.55 -2.19
N ARG A 318 23.50 -8.96 -3.24
CA ARG A 318 22.66 -10.16 -3.27
C ARG A 318 23.44 -11.46 -3.46
N VAL A 319 24.70 -11.42 -3.89
CA VAL A 319 25.46 -12.62 -4.28
C VAL A 319 25.64 -13.60 -3.12
N LYS A 320 26.01 -13.11 -1.93
CA LYS A 320 26.15 -13.96 -0.72
C LYS A 320 24.83 -14.59 -0.28
N VAL A 321 23.74 -13.83 -0.32
CA VAL A 321 22.41 -14.38 -0.01
C VAL A 321 21.99 -15.37 -1.10
N ARG A 322 22.29 -15.10 -2.37
CA ARG A 322 21.98 -15.97 -3.51
C ARG A 322 22.71 -17.30 -3.48
N GLU A 323 23.98 -17.32 -3.08
CA GLU A 323 24.73 -18.56 -2.88
C GLU A 323 24.11 -19.44 -1.78
N ALA A 324 23.44 -18.83 -0.80
CA ALA A 324 22.69 -19.53 0.24
C ALA A 324 21.24 -19.89 -0.15
N LEU A 325 20.69 -19.34 -1.25
CA LEU A 325 19.31 -19.55 -1.73
C LEU A 325 19.14 -20.91 -2.44
N THR A 326 19.30 -22.01 -1.72
CA THR A 326 18.89 -23.33 -2.21
C THR A 326 17.37 -23.49 -2.17
N PRO A 327 16.76 -24.35 -3.03
CA PRO A 327 15.33 -24.66 -2.95
C PRO A 327 14.89 -25.11 -1.55
N GLN A 328 15.74 -25.84 -0.84
CA GLN A 328 15.53 -26.30 0.53
C GLN A 328 15.56 -25.13 1.53
N ALA A 329 16.53 -24.22 1.41
CA ALA A 329 16.61 -23.01 2.24
C ALA A 329 15.37 -22.13 2.07
N MET A 330 14.90 -21.95 0.83
CA MET A 330 13.68 -21.20 0.52
C MET A 330 12.42 -21.86 1.05
N GLN A 331 12.30 -23.19 0.95
CA GLN A 331 11.18 -23.92 1.52
C GLN A 331 11.15 -23.80 3.06
N MET A 332 12.31 -23.85 3.71
CA MET A 332 12.43 -23.67 5.16
C MET A 332 12.12 -22.23 5.59
N ALA A 333 12.61 -21.23 4.86
CA ALA A 333 12.30 -19.82 5.10
C ALA A 333 10.79 -19.56 4.93
N LEU A 334 10.18 -20.09 3.86
CA LEU A 334 8.75 -19.96 3.61
C LEU A 334 7.90 -20.56 4.74
N ARG A 335 8.27 -21.74 5.27
CA ARG A 335 7.56 -22.37 6.41
C ARG A 335 7.69 -21.58 7.72
N ARG A 336 8.81 -20.88 7.91
CA ARG A 336 9.04 -19.99 9.07
C ARG A 336 8.18 -18.73 8.97
N VAL A 337 8.08 -18.16 7.77
CA VAL A 337 7.38 -16.90 7.49
C VAL A 337 5.87 -17.11 7.39
N ILE A 338 5.41 -18.12 6.65
CA ILE A 338 4.01 -18.49 6.47
C ILE A 338 3.80 -19.87 7.10
N SER A 339 3.17 -19.91 8.28
CA SER A 339 2.96 -21.15 9.02
C SER A 339 2.09 -22.15 8.23
N PHE A 340 2.62 -23.32 7.86
CA PHE A 340 1.85 -24.39 7.20
C PHE A 340 1.58 -25.56 8.18
N PRO A 341 0.35 -26.09 8.23
CA PRO A 341 -0.85 -25.59 7.55
C PRO A 341 -1.34 -24.28 8.18
N CYS A 342 -1.78 -23.31 7.36
CA CYS A 342 -2.29 -22.00 7.82
C CYS A 342 -3.67 -22.13 8.51
N LYS A 343 -3.75 -22.86 9.62
CA LYS A 343 -5.00 -23.15 10.35
C LYS A 343 -5.29 -22.14 11.46
N LYS A 344 -4.34 -21.26 11.80
CA LYS A 344 -4.41 -20.40 12.99
C LYS A 344 -4.73 -18.95 12.66
N GLN A 345 -3.94 -18.29 11.79
CA GLN A 345 -4.01 -16.83 11.59
C GLN A 345 -3.80 -16.43 10.13
N TYR A 346 -4.83 -15.83 9.51
CA TYR A 346 -4.75 -15.09 8.25
C TYR A 346 -6.03 -14.25 8.06
N THR A 347 -5.96 -13.23 7.22
CA THR A 347 -7.11 -12.39 6.87
C THR A 347 -7.39 -12.50 5.37
N VAL A 348 -8.68 -12.49 5.02
CA VAL A 348 -9.15 -12.43 3.64
C VAL A 348 -10.14 -11.31 3.54
N VAL A 349 -9.81 -10.29 2.76
CA VAL A 349 -10.72 -9.17 2.50
C VAL A 349 -10.97 -9.16 1.00
N ILE A 350 -12.23 -9.19 0.60
CA ILE A 350 -12.66 -9.26 -0.80
C ILE A 350 -13.52 -8.04 -1.10
N LEU A 351 -13.12 -7.20 -2.04
CA LEU A 351 -13.92 -6.14 -2.61
C LEU A 351 -14.77 -6.70 -3.76
N MET A 352 -16.08 -6.49 -3.71
CA MET A 352 -17.02 -6.87 -4.77
C MET A 352 -17.87 -5.68 -5.24
N PRO A 353 -18.29 -5.66 -6.51
CA PRO A 353 -19.29 -4.71 -6.99
C PRO A 353 -20.60 -4.85 -6.22
N LYS A 354 -21.25 -3.73 -5.93
CA LYS A 354 -22.60 -3.73 -5.35
C LYS A 354 -23.61 -4.18 -6.41
N SER A 355 -24.32 -5.27 -6.15
CA SER A 355 -25.39 -5.73 -7.03
C SER A 355 -26.53 -4.70 -7.06
N SER A 356 -26.94 -4.26 -8.26
CA SER A 356 -28.18 -3.49 -8.43
C SER A 356 -29.37 -4.34 -7.97
N ARG A 357 -30.33 -3.73 -7.24
CA ARG A 357 -31.57 -4.41 -6.78
C ARG A 357 -32.38 -5.04 -7.92
N TRP A 358 -32.10 -4.65 -9.16
CA TRP A 358 -32.71 -5.22 -10.36
C TRP A 358 -32.05 -6.53 -10.81
N ASN A 359 -30.75 -6.73 -10.55
CA ASN A 359 -30.05 -7.97 -10.91
C ASN A 359 -30.38 -9.13 -9.96
N SER A 360 -30.79 -8.86 -8.71
CA SER A 360 -31.29 -9.91 -7.81
C SER A 360 -32.66 -10.48 -8.23
N LEU A 361 -33.43 -9.74 -9.04
CA LEU A 361 -34.67 -10.25 -9.63
C LEU A 361 -34.40 -11.13 -10.85
N ILE A 362 -33.34 -10.83 -11.61
CA ILE A 362 -32.94 -11.62 -12.77
C ILE A 362 -32.24 -12.92 -12.34
N SER A 363 -31.46 -12.91 -11.24
CA SER A 363 -30.81 -14.12 -10.72
C SER A 363 -31.77 -15.16 -10.13
N VAL A 364 -32.99 -14.76 -9.75
CA VAL A 364 -34.05 -15.71 -9.35
C VAL A 364 -34.65 -16.40 -10.58
N VAL A 365 -34.57 -15.80 -11.76
CA VAL A 365 -35.09 -16.37 -13.01
C VAL A 365 -34.04 -17.26 -13.71
N SER A 366 -32.74 -17.07 -13.45
CA SER A 366 -31.68 -17.91 -14.03
C SER A 366 -31.34 -19.17 -13.24
N TRP A 367 -32.05 -19.49 -12.15
CA TRP A 367 -31.74 -20.68 -11.33
C TRP A 367 -32.47 -21.97 -11.75
N SER A 368 -32.99 -22.02 -12.98
CA SER A 368 -33.59 -23.25 -13.53
C SER A 368 -33.32 -23.42 -15.03
N SER A 369 -32.05 -23.56 -15.41
CA SER A 369 -31.70 -24.05 -16.75
C SER A 369 -30.56 -25.07 -16.72
N GLY A 370 -30.75 -26.10 -15.89
CA GLY A 370 -30.14 -27.41 -16.09
C GLY A 370 -31.17 -28.36 -16.73
N GLY A 371 -31.18 -28.39 -18.06
CA GLY A 371 -31.74 -29.41 -18.97
C GLY A 371 -33.07 -30.11 -18.63
N PHE A 372 -34.12 -29.82 -19.39
CA PHE A 372 -34.86 -30.83 -20.15
C PHE A 372 -35.75 -30.16 -21.21
N SER A 373 -35.78 -30.74 -22.40
CA SER A 373 -36.66 -30.38 -23.52
C SER A 373 -38.12 -30.71 -23.18
N ARG A 374 -39.02 -29.72 -23.22
CA ARG A 374 -40.33 -29.71 -23.90
C ARG A 374 -41.22 -28.54 -23.44
N ASP A 375 -41.98 -28.02 -24.41
CA ASP A 375 -43.22 -27.24 -24.31
C ASP A 375 -43.17 -25.72 -24.57
N ALA A 376 -43.20 -25.39 -25.86
CA ALA A 376 -43.51 -24.07 -26.41
C ALA A 376 -44.85 -23.47 -25.93
N LYS A 377 -45.76 -24.28 -25.35
CA LYS A 377 -47.04 -23.82 -24.78
C LYS A 377 -46.87 -23.08 -23.45
N ILE A 378 -45.83 -23.39 -22.67
CA ILE A 378 -45.56 -22.73 -21.38
C ILE A 378 -44.96 -21.33 -21.62
N LEU A 379 -44.08 -21.20 -22.61
CA LEU A 379 -43.52 -19.91 -23.05
C LEU A 379 -44.58 -18.96 -23.61
N ALA A 380 -45.56 -19.47 -24.37
CA ALA A 380 -46.67 -18.66 -24.87
C ALA A 380 -47.61 -18.18 -23.74
N GLY A 381 -47.86 -19.04 -22.73
CA GLY A 381 -48.65 -18.66 -21.55
C GLY A 381 -48.00 -17.58 -20.69
N MET A 382 -46.67 -17.64 -20.51
CA MET A 382 -45.91 -16.63 -19.75
C MET A 382 -45.82 -15.28 -20.49
N ALA A 383 -45.68 -15.30 -21.82
CA ALA A 383 -45.72 -14.07 -22.62
C ALA A 383 -47.10 -13.40 -22.58
N GLY A 384 -48.19 -14.19 -22.64
CA GLY A 384 -49.56 -13.67 -22.50
C GLY A 384 -49.83 -13.04 -21.13
N ALA A 385 -49.34 -13.63 -20.04
CA ALA A 385 -49.49 -13.10 -18.69
C ALA A 385 -48.69 -11.79 -18.48
N LEU A 386 -47.50 -11.67 -19.07
CA LEU A 386 -46.70 -10.44 -19.02
C LEU A 386 -47.35 -9.29 -19.80
N VAL A 387 -47.96 -9.59 -20.95
CA VAL A 387 -48.70 -8.58 -21.74
C VAL A 387 -49.97 -8.15 -21.01
N LEU A 388 -50.68 -9.06 -20.35
CA LEU A 388 -51.84 -8.75 -19.49
C LEU A 388 -51.47 -7.93 -18.25
N ALA A 389 -50.35 -8.25 -17.59
CA ALA A 389 -49.87 -7.46 -16.46
C ALA A 389 -49.44 -6.04 -16.89
N ALA A 390 -48.79 -5.91 -18.05
CA ALA A 390 -48.38 -4.62 -18.60
C ALA A 390 -49.57 -3.77 -19.07
N SER A 391 -50.63 -4.39 -19.62
CA SER A 391 -51.84 -3.69 -20.02
C SER A 391 -52.70 -3.28 -18.81
N LEU A 392 -52.83 -4.13 -17.79
CA LEU A 392 -53.49 -3.78 -16.53
C LEU A 392 -52.75 -2.67 -15.77
N TRP A 393 -51.41 -2.69 -15.77
CA TRP A 393 -50.60 -1.63 -15.17
C TRP A 393 -50.68 -0.29 -15.92
N ARG A 394 -50.81 -0.33 -17.26
CA ARG A 394 -51.07 0.88 -18.05
C ARG A 394 -52.49 1.42 -17.83
N TYR A 395 -53.48 0.53 -17.68
CA TYR A 395 -54.86 0.91 -17.40
C TYR A 395 -55.02 1.54 -16.00
N SER A 396 -54.35 0.98 -14.99
CA SER A 396 -54.37 1.54 -13.63
C SER A 396 -53.69 2.91 -13.54
N ARG A 397 -52.72 3.21 -14.41
CA ARG A 397 -52.10 4.56 -14.51
C ARG A 397 -52.93 5.56 -15.31
N GLY A 398 -53.81 5.10 -16.22
CA GLY A 398 -54.75 5.96 -16.94
C GLY A 398 -55.89 6.46 -16.04
N ALA A 399 -56.41 5.59 -15.16
CA ALA A 399 -57.51 5.92 -14.24
C ALA A 399 -57.11 6.86 -13.07
N LEU A 400 -55.81 7.11 -12.87
CA LEU A 400 -55.28 8.06 -11.88
C LEU A 400 -55.02 9.46 -12.45
N ARG A 401 -55.37 9.70 -13.72
CA ARG A 401 -55.19 11.00 -14.41
C ARG A 401 -56.47 11.54 -15.08
N SER A 402 -57.65 11.03 -14.74
CA SER A 402 -58.95 11.66 -15.08
C SER A 402 -59.58 12.30 -13.87
#